data_AF-A0A926TWT1-F1
#
_entry.id   AF-A0A926TWT1-F1
#
_cell.length_a   1.000
_cell.length_b   1.000
_cell.length_c   1.000
_cell.angle_alpha   90.00
_cell.angle_beta   90.00
_cell.angle_gamma   90.00
#
_symmetry.space_group_name_H-M   'P 1'
#
loop_
_entity.id
_entity.type
_entity.pdbx_description
1 polymer ?
#
loop_
_entity_poly.entity_id
_entity_poly.type
_entity_poly.pdbx_seq_one_letter_code
_entity_poly.pdbx_strand_id
1 'polypeptide(L)'
;MESKVFKDGCYVWECKSSYTDPGGEIDVGYLKSAIMGVEDRWMLEGRPSGYYYVFPVNFISNTGRRELERFRAAYAGEVDINFYDRVDMQRLIQNLEKLSSMESLVNYIKQVWMEG
;
A
#
# COMPACT_ATOMS: atom_id res chain seq x y z
N MET A 1 -7.06 7.09 22.67
CA MET A 1 -7.52 6.55 21.39
C MET A 1 -6.28 5.97 20.74
N GLU A 2 -6.14 4.64 20.73
CA GLU A 2 -4.98 3.99 20.14
C GLU A 2 -4.93 4.27 18.64
N SER A 3 -3.73 4.56 18.15
CA SER A 3 -3.45 4.79 16.74
C SER A 3 -3.94 3.61 15.90
N LYS A 4 -4.89 3.82 14.99
CA LYS A 4 -5.31 2.80 14.02
C LYS A 4 -4.21 2.42 13.03
N VAL A 5 -3.11 3.19 12.97
CA VAL A 5 -2.08 3.02 11.94
C VAL A 5 -1.14 1.88 12.26
N PHE A 6 -0.94 1.56 13.55
CA PHE A 6 -0.15 0.41 13.99
C PHE A 6 -0.81 -0.23 15.20
N LYS A 7 -1.62 -1.27 14.96
CA LYS A 7 -1.97 -2.23 16.02
C LYS A 7 -0.68 -2.99 16.36
N ASP A 8 -0.57 -3.58 17.56
CA ASP A 8 0.52 -4.52 17.80
C ASP A 8 0.43 -5.65 16.76
N GLY A 9 1.52 -5.87 16.01
CA GLY A 9 1.47 -6.81 14.90
C GLY A 9 2.66 -6.76 13.94
N CYS A 10 2.76 -7.76 13.08
CA CYS A 10 3.76 -7.80 12.01
C CYS A 10 3.19 -7.10 10.76
N TYR A 11 3.86 -6.04 10.31
CA TYR A 11 3.46 -5.30 9.11
C TYR A 11 4.51 -5.45 8.01
N VAL A 12 4.05 -5.77 6.82
CA VAL A 12 4.91 -5.94 5.64
C VAL A 12 4.60 -4.86 4.63
N TRP A 13 5.65 -4.22 4.11
CA TRP A 13 5.58 -3.23 3.05
C TRP A 13 6.32 -3.78 1.83
N GLU A 14 5.62 -3.94 0.72
CA GLU A 14 6.22 -4.40 -0.52
C GLU A 14 6.10 -3.35 -1.62
N CYS A 15 7.25 -2.89 -2.10
CA CYS A 15 7.37 -2.01 -3.25
C CYS A 15 7.52 -2.84 -4.52
N LYS A 16 6.65 -2.61 -5.50
CA LYS A 16 6.66 -3.32 -6.79
C LYS A 16 6.53 -2.35 -7.95
N SER A 17 7.05 -2.74 -9.10
CA SER A 17 6.87 -2.02 -10.36
C SER A 17 6.73 -3.01 -11.52
N SER A 18 6.00 -2.59 -12.55
CA SER A 18 5.94 -3.32 -13.81
C SER A 18 7.23 -3.02 -14.60
N TYR A 19 7.97 -4.07 -14.96
CA TYR A 19 9.23 -3.93 -15.69
C TYR A 19 9.04 -3.52 -17.16
N THR A 20 7.85 -3.72 -17.71
CA THR A 20 7.56 -3.54 -19.14
C THR A 20 7.10 -2.13 -19.49
N ASP A 21 6.49 -1.42 -18.54
CA ASP A 21 6.11 -0.01 -18.67
C ASP A 21 6.32 0.70 -17.32
N PRO A 22 7.50 1.32 -17.10
CA PRO A 22 7.84 1.95 -15.82
C PRO A 22 6.96 3.14 -15.43
N GLY A 23 6.18 3.70 -16.37
CA GLY A 23 5.34 4.89 -16.12
C GLY A 23 3.84 4.66 -16.33
N GLY A 24 3.47 3.53 -16.91
CA GLY A 24 2.09 3.18 -17.23
C GLY A 24 1.40 2.32 -16.17
N GLU A 25 0.35 1.63 -16.62
CA GLU A 25 -0.45 0.78 -15.76
C GLU A 25 0.33 -0.46 -15.30
N ILE A 26 0.04 -0.93 -14.08
CA ILE A 26 0.57 -2.22 -13.67
C ILE A 26 -0.02 -3.34 -14.51
N ASP A 27 0.84 -4.24 -14.99
CA ASP A 27 0.39 -5.43 -15.69
C ASP A 27 -0.44 -6.32 -14.75
N VAL A 28 -1.65 -6.67 -15.18
CA VAL A 28 -2.61 -7.43 -14.36
C VAL A 28 -2.15 -8.87 -14.18
N GLY A 29 -1.47 -9.46 -15.16
CA GLY A 29 -0.92 -10.83 -15.06
C GLY A 29 0.18 -10.91 -14.01
N TYR A 30 1.08 -9.93 -14.02
CA TYR A 30 2.10 -9.72 -12.99
C TYR A 30 1.46 -9.53 -11.62
N LEU A 31 0.48 -8.64 -11.50
CA LEU A 31 -0.22 -8.38 -10.23
C LEU A 31 -0.81 -9.66 -9.64
N LYS A 32 -1.51 -10.46 -10.46
CA LYS A 32 -2.09 -11.74 -10.04
C LYS A 32 -1.02 -12.71 -9.55
N SER A 33 0.05 -12.87 -10.32
CA SER A 33 1.16 -13.75 -9.97
C SER A 33 1.83 -13.31 -8.66
N ALA A 34 1.94 -12.00 -8.46
CA ALA A 34 2.53 -11.45 -7.26
C ALA A 34 1.62 -11.64 -6.02
N ILE A 35 0.29 -11.49 -6.17
CA ILE A 35 -0.68 -11.83 -5.13
C ILE A 35 -0.58 -13.32 -4.76
N MET A 36 -0.58 -14.22 -5.74
CA MET A 36 -0.42 -15.66 -5.48
C MET A 36 0.86 -15.95 -4.69
N GLY A 37 1.98 -15.33 -5.06
CA GLY A 37 3.24 -15.50 -4.33
C GLY A 37 3.20 -14.96 -2.90
N VAL A 38 2.35 -13.96 -2.60
CA VAL A 38 2.11 -13.50 -1.23
C VAL A 38 1.32 -14.54 -0.45
N GLU A 39 0.25 -15.07 -1.04
CA GLU A 39 -0.60 -16.09 -0.42
C GLU A 39 0.19 -17.37 -0.11
N ASP A 40 1.05 -17.80 -1.05
CA ASP A 40 1.94 -18.95 -0.86
C ASP A 40 2.90 -18.74 0.32
N ARG A 41 3.51 -17.54 0.43
CA ARG A 41 4.35 -17.21 1.59
C ARG A 41 3.57 -17.24 2.89
N TRP A 42 2.36 -16.67 2.90
CA TRP A 42 1.52 -16.65 4.11
C TRP A 42 1.07 -18.03 4.56
N MET A 43 0.91 -18.99 3.63
CA MET A 43 0.63 -20.38 3.98
C MET A 43 1.80 -21.07 4.68
N LEU A 44 3.05 -20.70 4.35
CA LEU A 44 4.26 -21.33 4.89
C LEU A 44 4.76 -20.64 6.17
N GLU A 45 4.74 -19.31 6.18
CA GLU A 45 5.41 -18.47 7.20
C GLU A 45 4.41 -17.85 8.19
N GLY A 46 3.11 -17.94 7.89
CA GLY A 46 2.05 -17.27 8.62
C GLY A 46 1.70 -15.90 8.03
N ARG A 47 0.51 -15.42 8.41
CA ARG A 47 -0.05 -14.15 7.91
C ARG A 47 0.45 -12.97 8.75
N PRO A 48 0.80 -11.83 8.14
CA PRO A 48 1.07 -10.60 8.88
C PRO A 48 -0.23 -10.00 9.41
N SER A 49 -0.13 -9.08 10.37
CA SER A 49 -1.27 -8.30 10.85
C SER A 49 -1.67 -7.20 9.87
N GLY A 50 -0.75 -6.76 9.01
CA GLY A 50 -1.05 -5.88 7.89
C GLY A 50 -0.05 -5.98 6.74
N TYR A 51 -0.52 -5.61 5.56
CA TYR A 51 0.21 -5.79 4.31
C TYR A 51 -0.05 -4.62 3.37
N TYR A 52 1.00 -3.87 3.04
CA TYR A 52 0.93 -2.66 2.24
C TYR A 52 1.63 -2.85 0.91
N TYR A 53 0.88 -2.67 -0.17
CA TYR A 53 1.36 -2.83 -1.53
C TYR A 53 1.58 -1.47 -2.19
N VAL A 54 2.83 -1.14 -2.46
CA VAL A 54 3.21 0.19 -2.96
C VAL A 54 3.71 0.08 -4.39
N PHE A 55 3.05 0.79 -5.31
CA PHE A 55 3.44 0.91 -6.71
C PHE A 55 3.91 2.35 -6.98
N PRO A 56 5.19 2.67 -6.74
CA PRO A 56 5.65 4.05 -6.70
C PRO A 56 5.56 4.78 -8.05
N VAL A 57 5.62 4.04 -9.15
CA VAL A 57 5.73 4.59 -10.50
C VAL A 57 4.63 4.11 -11.45
N ASN A 58 3.85 3.09 -11.06
CA ASN A 58 2.77 2.54 -11.89
C ASN A 58 1.39 2.96 -11.39
N PHE A 59 0.45 3.10 -12.32
CA PHE A 59 -0.96 3.33 -11.99
C PHE A 59 -1.71 2.00 -11.80
N ILE A 60 -2.61 1.91 -10.84
CA ILE A 60 -3.50 0.75 -10.71
C ILE A 60 -4.72 0.96 -11.60
N SER A 61 -4.81 0.21 -12.70
CA SER A 61 -5.98 0.22 -13.59
C SER A 61 -7.24 -0.24 -12.85
N ASN A 62 -8.43 0.06 -13.39
CA ASN A 62 -9.70 -0.41 -12.82
C ASN A 62 -9.76 -1.94 -12.69
N THR A 63 -9.12 -2.68 -13.60
CA THR A 63 -9.04 -4.13 -13.53
C THR A 63 -8.06 -4.57 -12.44
N GLY A 64 -6.87 -3.97 -12.36
CA GLY A 64 -5.93 -4.25 -11.27
C GLY A 64 -6.52 -3.92 -9.89
N ARG A 65 -7.29 -2.82 -9.79
CA ARG A 65 -7.98 -2.43 -8.56
C ARG A 65 -8.99 -3.46 -8.12
N ARG A 66 -9.77 -4.04 -9.05
CA ARG A 66 -10.70 -5.13 -8.74
C ARG A 66 -10.00 -6.37 -8.18
N GLU A 67 -8.84 -6.73 -8.71
CA GLU A 67 -8.06 -7.87 -8.19
C GLU A 67 -7.50 -7.58 -6.79
N LEU A 68 -7.01 -6.36 -6.55
CA LEU A 68 -6.53 -5.93 -5.23
C LEU A 68 -7.66 -5.85 -4.19
N GLU A 69 -8.83 -5.35 -4.56
CA GLU A 69 -9.99 -5.33 -3.65
C GLU A 69 -10.50 -6.75 -3.35
N ARG A 70 -10.46 -7.66 -4.34
CA ARG A 70 -10.76 -9.08 -4.10
C ARG A 70 -9.77 -9.69 -3.11
N PHE A 71 -8.47 -9.40 -3.28
CA PHE A 71 -7.43 -9.84 -2.36
C PHE A 71 -7.66 -9.28 -0.95
N ARG A 72 -7.90 -7.97 -0.81
CA ARG A 72 -8.24 -7.35 0.48
C ARG A 72 -9.46 -8.01 1.13
N ALA A 73 -10.54 -8.22 0.36
CA ALA A 73 -11.77 -8.81 0.87
C ALA A 73 -11.58 -10.26 1.34
N ALA A 74 -10.73 -11.04 0.68
CA ALA A 74 -10.46 -12.44 1.03
C ALA A 74 -9.83 -12.61 2.43
N TYR A 75 -9.12 -11.59 2.93
CA TYR A 75 -8.46 -11.61 4.24
C TYR A 75 -9.01 -10.54 5.19
N ALA A 76 -10.21 -10.02 4.91
CA ALA A 76 -10.83 -8.98 5.72
C ALA A 76 -11.04 -9.46 7.17
N GLY A 77 -10.53 -8.68 8.12
CA GLY A 77 -10.57 -9.01 9.55
C GLY A 77 -9.39 -9.85 10.04
N GLU A 78 -8.59 -10.41 9.13
CA GLU A 78 -7.37 -11.14 9.46
C GLU A 78 -6.10 -10.32 9.17
N VAL A 79 -6.05 -9.66 8.02
CA VAL A 79 -4.91 -8.85 7.57
C VAL A 79 -5.42 -7.47 7.14
N ASP A 80 -4.83 -6.40 7.67
CA ASP A 80 -5.06 -5.05 7.16
C ASP A 80 -4.31 -4.83 5.84
N ILE A 81 -5.02 -5.00 4.72
CA ILE A 81 -4.44 -4.89 3.38
C ILE A 81 -4.71 -3.49 2.81
N ASN A 82 -3.65 -2.78 2.42
CA ASN A 82 -3.76 -1.50 1.73
C ASN A 82 -2.84 -1.43 0.53
N PHE A 83 -3.19 -0.59 -0.44
CA PHE A 83 -2.42 -0.43 -1.66
C PHE A 83 -2.41 1.01 -2.11
N TYR A 84 -1.26 1.43 -2.63
CA TYR A 84 -0.98 2.79 -3.04
C TYR A 84 -0.35 2.78 -4.42
N ASP A 85 -0.88 3.59 -5.33
CA ASP A 85 -0.33 3.72 -6.67
C ASP A 85 0.49 5.00 -6.86
N ARG A 86 0.97 5.21 -8.08
CA ARG A 86 1.73 6.40 -8.45
C ARG A 86 1.04 7.70 -8.04
N VAL A 87 -0.29 7.82 -8.17
CA VAL A 87 -1.00 9.06 -7.83
C VAL A 87 -0.96 9.30 -6.32
N ASP A 88 -1.18 8.26 -5.53
CA ASP A 88 -1.08 8.35 -4.07
C ASP A 88 0.33 8.80 -3.66
N MET A 89 1.36 8.25 -4.30
CA MET A 89 2.76 8.60 -4.03
C MET A 89 3.12 10.01 -4.50
N GLN A 90 2.65 10.43 -5.67
CA GLN A 90 2.84 11.80 -6.14
C GLN A 90 2.17 12.80 -5.19
N ARG A 91 0.97 12.50 -4.71
CA ARG A 91 0.27 13.35 -3.74
C ARG A 91 1.03 13.44 -2.43
N LEU A 92 1.58 12.32 -1.94
CA LEU A 92 2.43 12.30 -0.76
C LEU A 92 3.68 13.18 -0.97
N ILE A 93 4.41 12.98 -2.06
CA ILE A 93 5.62 13.75 -2.39
C ILE A 93 5.29 15.25 -2.46
N GLN A 94 4.25 15.63 -3.20
CA GLN A 94 3.83 17.04 -3.31
C GLN A 94 3.43 17.66 -1.97
N ASN A 95 2.82 16.88 -1.07
CA ASN A 95 2.49 17.37 0.26
C ASN A 95 3.74 17.54 1.12
N LEU A 96 4.69 16.61 1.02
CA LEU A 96 5.96 16.68 1.73
C LEU A 96 6.85 17.83 1.22
N GLU A 97 6.87 18.08 -0.08
CA GLU A 97 7.61 19.20 -0.71
C GLU A 97 7.13 20.57 -0.24
N LYS A 98 5.86 20.71 0.17
CA LYS A 98 5.31 21.95 0.72
C LYS A 98 5.76 22.24 2.15
N LEU A 99 6.42 21.28 2.80
CA LEU A 99 6.87 21.41 4.18
C LEU A 99 8.23 22.11 4.18
N SER A 100 8.26 23.34 4.69
CA SER A 100 9.47 24.16 4.75
C SER A 100 10.31 23.95 6.00
N SER A 101 9.85 23.10 6.94
CA SER A 101 10.51 22.87 8.21
C SER A 101 10.13 21.51 8.83
N MET A 102 10.96 21.05 9.76
CA MET A 102 10.67 19.87 10.59
C MET A 102 9.37 20.03 11.39
N GLU A 103 9.07 21.24 11.88
CA GLU A 103 7.82 21.53 12.58
C GLU A 103 6.60 21.34 11.68
N SER A 104 6.67 21.82 10.43
CA SER A 104 5.62 21.62 9.42
C SER A 104 5.36 20.12 9.17
N LEU A 105 6.42 19.31 9.10
CA LEU A 105 6.32 17.86 8.98
C LEU A 105 5.63 17.22 10.18
N VAL A 106 6.03 17.57 11.39
CA VAL A 106 5.40 17.06 12.62
C VAL A 106 3.91 17.43 12.65
N ASN A 107 3.55 18.66 12.27
CA ASN A 107 2.17 19.10 12.24
C ASN A 107 1.34 18.38 11.15
N TYR A 108 1.90 18.17 9.97
CA TYR A 108 1.28 17.37 8.91
C TYR A 108 1.01 15.94 9.38
N ILE A 109 1.99 15.28 9.99
CA ILE A 109 1.84 13.93 10.54
C ILE A 109 0.74 13.89 11.61
N LYS A 110 0.70 14.87 12.52
CA LYS A 110 -0.36 14.97 13.54
C LYS A 110 -1.74 15.15 12.92
N GLN A 111 -1.88 15.96 11.89
CA GLN A 111 -3.16 16.18 11.22
C GLN A 111 -3.65 14.90 10.55
N VAL A 112 -2.80 14.24 9.75
CA VAL A 112 -3.13 12.95 9.11
C VAL A 112 -3.46 11.89 10.17
N TRP A 113 -2.82 11.94 11.33
CA TRP A 113 -3.10 11.03 12.44
C TRP A 113 -4.47 11.29 13.11
N MET A 114 -4.92 12.55 13.21
CA MET A 114 -6.21 12.86 13.85
C MET A 114 -7.43 12.62 12.96
N GLU A 115 -7.26 12.55 11.64
CA GLU A 115 -8.36 12.33 10.68
C GLU A 115 -8.62 10.84 10.36
N GLY A 116 -7.89 9.89 10.97
CA GLY A 116 -7.98 8.43 10.73
C GLY A 116 -8.76 7.61 11.75
#